data_AF-A0A550H470-F1
#
_entry.id   AF-A0A550H470-F1
#
_cell.length_a   1.000
_cell.length_b   1.000
_cell.length_c   1.000
_cell.angle_alpha   90.00
_cell.angle_beta   90.00
_cell.angle_gamma   90.00
#
_symmetry.space_group_name_H-M   'P 1'
#
loop_
_entity.id
_entity.type
_entity.pdbx_description
1 polymer ?
#
loop_
_entity_poly.entity_id
_entity_poly.type
_entity_poly.pdbx_seq_one_letter_code
_entity_poly.pdbx_strand_id
1 'polypeptide(L)'
;MLEELKKIREALEPKPAPPTPPPKGLWAEFKAFLESYKVLGLAVAFIMGVYLGGLVQSLVSELLLPVIGLAIPGLGNLATWKIPVPETTLDSMGNPPADYTGQIFGVGPFLVALITFVIVAFVIFIIVKVTKKWGIK
;
A
#
# COMPACT_ATOMS: atom_id res chain seq x y z
N MET A 1 -18.19 -23.31 60.31
CA MET A 1 -17.36 -22.17 59.84
C MET A 1 -16.75 -22.40 58.46
N LEU A 2 -16.11 -23.54 58.19
CA LEU A 2 -15.52 -23.80 56.86
C LEU A 2 -16.56 -23.96 55.73
N GLU A 3 -17.75 -24.47 56.05
CA GLU A 3 -18.86 -24.59 55.08
C GLU A 3 -19.48 -23.23 54.74
N GLU A 4 -19.71 -22.39 55.75
CA GLU A 4 -20.12 -20.98 55.57
C GLU A 4 -19.12 -20.21 54.70
N LEU A 5 -17.82 -20.38 54.94
CA LEU A 5 -16.78 -19.75 54.15
C LEU A 5 -16.73 -20.27 52.71
N LYS A 6 -16.97 -21.56 52.48
CA LYS A 6 -17.12 -22.11 51.11
C LYS A 6 -18.34 -21.54 50.40
N LYS A 7 -19.48 -21.45 51.08
CA LYS A 7 -20.73 -20.93 50.53
C LYS A 7 -20.65 -19.42 50.23
N ILE A 8 -19.96 -18.67 51.08
CA ILE A 8 -19.65 -17.25 50.85
C ILE A 8 -18.66 -17.10 49.69
N ARG A 9 -17.62 -17.94 49.60
CA ARG A 9 -16.69 -17.95 48.46
C ARG A 9 -17.39 -18.27 47.14
N GLU A 10 -18.29 -19.24 47.13
CA GLU A 10 -19.05 -19.63 45.95
C GLU A 10 -20.09 -18.57 45.54
N ALA A 11 -20.63 -17.81 46.50
CA ALA A 11 -21.47 -16.64 46.24
C ALA A 11 -20.69 -15.39 45.80
N LEU A 12 -19.40 -15.31 46.14
CA LEU A 12 -18.49 -14.20 45.80
C LEU A 12 -17.62 -14.49 44.57
N GLU A 13 -17.49 -15.73 44.14
CA GLU A 13 -16.97 -16.10 42.82
C GLU A 13 -18.11 -15.76 41.83
N PRO A 14 -18.01 -14.66 41.06
CA PRO A 14 -19.05 -14.32 40.11
C PRO A 14 -19.22 -15.51 39.16
N LYS A 15 -20.44 -16.08 39.14
CA LYS A 15 -20.85 -17.15 38.22
C LYS A 15 -20.19 -16.88 36.87
N PRO A 16 -19.40 -17.83 36.31
CA PRO A 16 -18.65 -17.63 35.08
C PRO A 16 -19.54 -16.89 34.10
N ALA A 17 -19.11 -15.71 33.64
CA ALA A 17 -19.90 -14.87 32.74
C ALA A 17 -20.45 -15.79 31.65
N PRO A 18 -21.78 -15.84 31.45
CA PRO A 18 -22.38 -16.81 30.54
C PRO A 18 -21.61 -16.77 29.22
N PRO A 19 -21.21 -17.93 28.65
CA PRO A 19 -20.56 -17.95 27.34
C PRO A 19 -21.45 -17.13 26.42
N THR A 20 -20.90 -16.04 25.90
CA THR A 20 -21.63 -15.14 25.00
C THR A 20 -22.35 -16.01 23.97
N PRO A 21 -23.68 -15.86 23.81
CA PRO A 21 -24.44 -16.72 22.90
C PRO A 21 -23.73 -16.79 21.57
N PRO A 22 -23.51 -17.99 21.00
CA PRO A 22 -22.90 -18.09 19.68
C PRO A 22 -23.71 -17.21 18.72
N PRO A 23 -23.06 -16.32 17.97
CA PRO A 23 -23.75 -15.40 17.08
C PRO A 23 -24.70 -16.18 16.18
N LYS A 24 -25.99 -15.84 16.21
CA LYS A 24 -26.99 -16.57 15.42
C LYS A 24 -26.93 -16.10 13.96
N GLY A 25 -26.51 -17.01 13.08
CA GLY A 25 -26.52 -16.82 11.63
C GLY A 25 -25.20 -16.32 11.07
N LEU A 26 -24.97 -16.63 9.79
CA LEU A 26 -23.70 -16.42 9.08
C LEU A 26 -23.20 -14.97 9.14
N TRP A 27 -24.11 -13.98 9.12
CA TRP A 27 -23.74 -12.57 9.21
C TRP A 27 -23.19 -12.19 10.59
N ALA A 28 -23.79 -12.71 11.66
CA ALA A 28 -23.33 -12.46 13.02
C ALA A 28 -22.00 -13.17 13.28
N GLU A 29 -21.81 -14.38 12.74
CA GLU A 29 -20.54 -15.11 12.77
C GLU A 29 -19.44 -14.36 12.00
N PHE A 30 -19.76 -13.81 10.83
CA PHE A 30 -18.82 -13.02 10.04
C PHE A 30 -18.42 -11.73 10.75
N LYS A 31 -19.38 -10.99 11.32
CA LYS A 31 -19.07 -9.79 12.12
C LYS A 31 -18.20 -10.14 13.33
N ALA A 32 -18.56 -11.19 14.06
CA ALA A 32 -17.77 -11.67 15.21
C ALA A 32 -16.36 -12.09 14.80
N PHE A 33 -16.18 -12.68 13.62
CA PHE A 33 -14.87 -12.98 13.04
C PHE A 33 -14.07 -11.70 12.78
N LEU A 34 -14.63 -10.71 12.09
CA LEU A 34 -13.93 -9.44 11.81
C LEU A 34 -13.47 -8.73 13.09
N GLU A 35 -14.30 -8.77 14.14
CA GLU A 35 -13.98 -8.20 15.45
C GLU A 35 -12.91 -9.01 16.20
N SER A 36 -13.02 -10.35 16.21
CA SER A 36 -12.09 -11.24 16.90
C SER A 36 -10.67 -11.15 16.34
N TYR A 37 -10.54 -11.00 15.02
CA TYR A 37 -9.25 -10.95 14.33
C TYR A 37 -8.76 -9.51 14.06
N LYS A 38 -9.48 -8.47 14.53
CA LYS A 38 -9.14 -7.05 14.32
C LYS A 38 -8.88 -6.70 12.84
N VAL A 39 -9.49 -7.42 11.91
CA VAL A 39 -9.24 -7.33 10.46
C VAL A 39 -9.65 -5.95 9.92
N LEU A 40 -10.64 -5.32 10.55
CA LEU A 40 -11.14 -4.00 10.16
C LEU A 40 -10.03 -2.95 10.14
N GLY A 41 -9.14 -2.95 11.14
CA GLY A 41 -8.03 -2.00 11.22
C GLY A 41 -6.99 -2.22 10.12
N LEU A 42 -6.67 -3.49 9.84
CA LEU A 42 -5.77 -3.87 8.74
C LEU A 42 -6.36 -3.47 7.38
N ALA A 43 -7.64 -3.72 7.16
CA ALA A 43 -8.33 -3.39 5.92
C ALA A 43 -8.31 -1.87 5.64
N VAL A 44 -8.61 -1.05 6.66
CA VAL A 44 -8.56 0.41 6.54
C VAL A 44 -7.14 0.89 6.23
N ALA A 45 -6.14 0.40 6.96
CA ALA A 45 -4.74 0.76 6.74
C ALA A 45 -4.27 0.39 5.32
N PHE A 46 -4.64 -0.79 4.83
CA PHE A 46 -4.28 -1.26 3.50
C PHE A 46 -4.93 -0.40 2.40
N ILE A 47 -6.25 -0.17 2.47
CA ILE A 47 -6.97 0.64 1.49
C ILE A 47 -6.39 2.06 1.45
N MET A 48 -6.23 2.70 2.62
CA MET A 48 -5.62 4.03 2.70
C MET A 48 -4.20 4.05 2.14
N GLY A 49 -3.40 3.02 2.41
CA GLY A 49 -2.04 2.89 1.86
C GLY A 49 -2.02 2.81 0.34
N VAL A 50 -2.92 2.04 -0.27
CA VAL A 50 -3.04 1.92 -1.74
C VAL A 50 -3.38 3.26 -2.38
N TYR A 51 -4.40 3.95 -1.87
CA TYR A 51 -4.82 5.26 -2.41
C TYR A 51 -3.78 6.35 -2.19
N LEU A 52 -3.14 6.40 -1.02
CA LEU A 52 -2.07 7.35 -0.74
C LEU A 52 -0.86 7.10 -1.67
N GLY A 53 -0.49 5.82 -1.87
CA GLY A 53 0.55 5.44 -2.82
C GLY A 53 0.25 5.92 -4.24
N GLY A 54 -0.98 5.72 -4.70
CA GLY A 54 -1.44 6.20 -6.01
C GLY A 54 -1.40 7.73 -6.14
N LEU A 55 -1.79 8.47 -5.09
CA LEU A 55 -1.72 9.94 -5.08
C LEU A 55 -0.28 10.44 -5.20
N VAL A 56 0.65 9.85 -4.44
CA VAL A 56 2.07 10.23 -4.52
C VAL A 56 2.63 9.84 -5.89
N GLN A 57 2.27 8.66 -6.42
CA GLN A 57 2.70 8.25 -7.75
C GLN A 57 2.26 9.24 -8.83
N SER A 58 0.98 9.65 -8.84
CA SER A 58 0.46 10.64 -9.79
C SER A 58 1.17 11.99 -9.67
N LEU A 59 1.41 12.49 -8.45
CA LEU A 59 2.20 13.70 -8.21
C LEU A 59 3.60 13.60 -8.84
N VAL A 60 4.24 12.44 -8.77
CA VAL A 60 5.57 12.26 -9.37
C VAL A 60 5.47 12.12 -10.89
N SER A 61 4.61 11.22 -11.39
CA SER A 61 4.56 10.88 -12.81
C SER A 61 3.95 11.96 -13.68
N GLU A 62 2.95 12.68 -13.17
CA GLU A 62 2.18 13.66 -13.94
C GLU A 62 2.65 15.10 -13.72
N LEU A 63 3.25 15.41 -12.57
CA LEU A 63 3.70 16.78 -12.27
C LEU A 63 5.23 16.89 -12.26
N LEU A 64 5.94 16.04 -11.51
CA LEU A 64 7.39 16.18 -11.38
C LEU A 64 8.16 15.69 -12.60
N LEU A 65 7.80 14.53 -13.19
CA LEU A 65 8.50 14.00 -14.37
C LEU A 65 8.44 14.96 -15.57
N PRO A 66 7.29 15.57 -15.94
CA PRO A 66 7.27 16.56 -17.01
C PRO A 66 8.15 17.77 -16.70
N VAL A 67 8.13 18.27 -15.47
CA VAL A 67 8.96 19.42 -15.05
C VAL A 67 10.46 19.10 -15.12
N ILE A 68 10.87 17.92 -14.66
CA ILE A 68 12.26 17.45 -14.77
C ILE A 68 12.65 17.22 -16.24
N GLY A 69 11.74 16.66 -17.03
CA GLY A 69 11.92 16.42 -18.47
C GLY A 69 12.08 17.70 -19.28
N LEU A 70 11.44 18.80 -18.87
CA LEU A 70 11.63 20.13 -19.45
C LEU A 70 12.95 20.77 -19.00
N ALA A 71 13.37 20.54 -17.76
CA ALA A 71 14.59 21.12 -17.18
C ALA A 71 15.90 20.49 -17.70
N ILE A 72 15.86 19.23 -18.14
CA ILE A 72 17.03 18.51 -18.66
C ILE A 72 16.78 18.13 -20.12
N PRO A 73 17.37 18.89 -21.09
CA PRO A 73 17.23 18.61 -22.51
C PRO A 73 17.65 17.17 -22.83
N GLY A 74 16.74 16.36 -23.39
CA GLY A 74 16.96 14.96 -23.76
C GLY A 74 16.30 13.91 -22.85
N LEU A 75 15.81 14.27 -21.65
CA LEU A 75 15.06 13.34 -20.80
C LEU A 75 13.57 13.20 -21.15
N GLY A 76 13.04 14.09 -22.02
CA GLY A 76 11.62 14.08 -22.42
C GLY A 76 11.14 12.76 -23.05
N ASN A 77 12.07 11.88 -23.47
CA ASN A 77 11.76 10.58 -24.07
C ASN A 77 12.29 9.38 -23.26
N LEU A 78 12.70 9.57 -21.99
CA LEU A 78 13.18 8.45 -21.16
C LEU A 78 12.14 7.34 -21.05
N ALA A 79 10.85 7.65 -20.90
CA ALA A 79 9.82 6.64 -20.69
C ALA A 79 9.66 5.66 -21.88
N THR A 80 10.02 6.08 -23.09
CA THR A 80 9.92 5.26 -24.31
C THR A 80 11.24 4.58 -24.68
N TRP A 81 12.34 4.90 -23.99
CA TRP A 81 13.64 4.38 -24.33
C TRP A 81 13.71 2.88 -24.06
N LYS A 82 13.70 2.12 -25.15
CA LYS A 82 13.68 0.67 -25.18
C LYS A 82 14.69 0.18 -26.19
N ILE A 83 15.40 -0.88 -25.86
CA ILE A 83 16.40 -1.51 -26.73
C ILE A 83 15.84 -2.88 -27.14
N PRO A 84 15.37 -3.06 -28.38
CA PRO A 84 14.94 -4.34 -28.90
C PRO A 84 16.15 -5.19 -29.30
N VAL A 85 16.12 -6.48 -28.96
CA VAL A 85 17.12 -7.48 -29.37
C VAL A 85 16.38 -8.70 -29.91
N PRO A 86 16.39 -8.97 -31.24
CA PRO A 86 17.10 -8.27 -32.33
C PRO A 86 16.59 -6.86 -32.62
N GLU A 87 17.38 -6.02 -33.30
CA GLU A 87 17.01 -4.64 -33.64
C GLU A 87 15.72 -4.59 -34.49
N THR A 88 14.79 -3.71 -34.12
CA THR A 88 13.55 -3.47 -34.87
C THR A 88 13.11 -2.03 -34.69
N THR A 89 12.26 -1.54 -35.59
CA THR A 89 11.64 -0.22 -35.47
C THR A 89 10.57 -0.24 -34.38
N LEU A 90 10.66 0.65 -33.40
CA LEU A 90 9.63 0.82 -32.38
C LEU A 90 8.67 1.94 -32.77
N ASP A 91 7.38 1.78 -32.44
CA ASP A 91 6.38 2.83 -32.62
C ASP A 91 6.56 4.00 -31.61
N SER A 92 5.71 5.02 -31.72
CA SER A 92 5.70 6.17 -30.79
C SER A 92 5.44 5.82 -29.31
N MET A 93 4.97 4.61 -29.01
CA MET A 93 4.75 4.06 -27.68
C MET A 93 5.86 3.07 -27.26
N GLY A 94 6.87 2.87 -28.10
CA GLY A 94 7.96 1.94 -27.87
C GLY A 94 7.54 0.47 -28.00
N ASN A 95 6.48 0.16 -28.75
CA ASN A 95 6.06 -1.21 -29.03
C ASN A 95 6.68 -1.69 -30.36
N PRO A 96 7.03 -2.98 -30.45
CA PRO A 96 7.55 -3.54 -31.68
C PRO A 96 6.41 -3.85 -32.67
N PRO A 97 6.74 -4.15 -33.94
CA PRO A 97 5.80 -4.71 -34.91
C PRO A 97 5.18 -6.02 -34.40
N ALA A 98 3.96 -6.33 -34.86
CA ALA A 98 3.19 -7.50 -34.38
C ALA A 98 3.86 -8.85 -34.69
N ASP A 99 4.77 -8.89 -35.65
CA ASP A 99 5.56 -10.04 -36.09
C ASP A 99 6.91 -10.16 -35.35
N TYR A 100 7.20 -9.28 -34.40
CA TYR A 100 8.45 -9.30 -33.65
C TYR A 100 8.52 -10.43 -32.62
N THR A 101 9.56 -11.25 -32.70
CA THR A 101 9.80 -12.40 -31.83
C THR A 101 10.98 -12.22 -30.86
N GLY A 102 11.53 -11.00 -30.76
CA GLY A 102 12.66 -10.67 -29.89
C GLY A 102 12.27 -10.17 -28.49
N GLN A 103 13.29 -9.92 -27.67
CA GLN A 103 13.13 -9.37 -26.31
C GLN A 103 13.33 -7.85 -26.33
N ILE A 104 12.50 -7.11 -25.58
CA ILE A 104 12.62 -5.66 -25.45
C ILE A 104 13.13 -5.31 -24.06
N PHE A 105 14.26 -4.60 -24.00
CA PHE A 105 14.81 -4.07 -22.76
C PHE A 105 14.33 -2.64 -22.53
N GLY A 106 13.42 -2.45 -21.57
CA GLY A 106 12.93 -1.14 -21.15
C GLY A 106 13.85 -0.42 -20.18
N VAL A 107 15.01 0.05 -20.65
CA VAL A 107 15.96 0.85 -19.86
C VAL A 107 15.30 2.15 -19.35
N GLY A 108 14.48 2.73 -20.20
CA GLY A 108 13.70 3.93 -19.93
C GLY A 108 12.69 3.81 -18.78
N PRO A 109 11.72 2.89 -18.88
CA PRO A 109 10.80 2.58 -17.78
C PRO A 109 11.50 2.25 -16.46
N PHE A 110 12.63 1.55 -16.49
CA PHE A 110 13.42 1.26 -15.30
C PHE A 110 14.00 2.53 -14.65
N LEU A 111 14.61 3.43 -15.43
CA LEU A 111 15.11 4.72 -14.94
C LEU A 111 13.98 5.59 -14.37
N VAL A 112 12.82 5.60 -15.03
CA VAL A 112 11.62 6.30 -14.53
C VAL A 112 11.18 5.72 -13.18
N ALA A 113 11.14 4.40 -13.04
CA ALA A 113 10.81 3.75 -11.77
C ALA A 113 11.84 4.08 -10.67
N LEU A 114 13.13 4.10 -11.01
CA LEU A 114 14.20 4.46 -10.07
C LEU A 114 14.09 5.91 -9.59
N ILE A 115 13.89 6.86 -10.51
CA ILE A 115 13.68 8.27 -10.18
C ILE A 115 12.42 8.43 -9.32
N THR A 116 11.34 7.75 -9.69
CA THR A 116 10.08 7.78 -8.92
C THR A 116 10.30 7.27 -7.50
N PHE A 117 11.00 6.16 -7.33
CA PHE A 117 11.32 5.62 -6.01
C PHE A 117 12.09 6.62 -5.14
N VAL A 118 13.12 7.27 -5.69
CA VAL A 118 13.92 8.28 -4.97
C VAL A 118 13.08 9.49 -4.57
N ILE A 119 12.22 9.98 -5.47
CA ILE A 119 11.33 11.12 -5.19
C ILE A 119 10.29 10.75 -4.13
N VAL A 120 9.63 9.59 -4.27
CA VAL A 120 8.65 9.11 -3.28
C VAL A 120 9.30 8.98 -1.91
N ALA A 121 10.49 8.38 -1.82
CA ALA A 121 11.24 8.27 -0.58
C ALA A 121 11.57 9.65 0.02
N PHE A 122 11.93 10.62 -0.82
CA PHE A 122 12.21 11.99 -0.41
C PHE A 122 10.94 12.71 0.11
N VAL A 123 9.80 12.55 -0.56
CA VAL A 123 8.51 13.12 -0.12
C VAL A 123 8.09 12.52 1.22
N ILE A 124 8.15 11.20 1.38
CA ILE A 124 7.85 10.52 2.64
C ILE A 124 8.80 11.01 3.75
N PHE A 125 10.09 11.16 3.45
CA PHE A 125 11.06 11.72 4.40
C PHE A 125 10.68 13.13 4.87
N ILE A 126 10.26 14.02 3.95
CA ILE A 126 9.79 15.36 4.31
C ILE A 126 8.55 15.26 5.21
N ILE A 127 7.56 14.43 4.86
CA ILE A 127 6.35 14.27 5.66
C ILE A 127 6.69 13.82 7.08
N VAL A 128 7.51 12.77 7.24
CA VAL A 128 7.94 12.27 8.56
C VAL A 128 8.71 13.34 9.33
N LYS A 129 9.59 14.08 8.67
CA LYS A 129 10.36 15.18 9.27
C LYS A 129 9.45 16.32 9.74
N VAL A 130 8.43 16.68 8.95
CA VAL A 130 7.45 17.70 9.30
C VAL A 130 6.58 17.24 10.45
N THR A 131 6.03 16.02 10.42
CA THR A 131 5.22 15.46 11.51
C THR A 131 6.01 15.42 12.82
N LYS A 132 7.28 14.99 12.78
CA LYS A 132 8.17 15.02 13.95
C LYS A 132 8.40 16.44 14.47
N LYS A 133 8.48 17.43 13.58
CA LYS A 133 8.67 18.85 13.96
C LYS A 133 7.38 19.46 14.52
N TRP A 134 6.21 19.00 14.08
CA TRP A 134 4.90 19.55 14.48
C TRP A 134 4.31 18.89 15.73
N GLY A 135 5.03 17.94 16.36
CA GLY A 135 4.67 17.42 17.69
C GLY A 135 3.40 16.59 17.73
N ILE A 136 2.93 16.10 16.58
CA ILE A 136 1.83 15.13 16.53
C ILE A 136 2.42 13.79 16.97
N LYS A 137 2.16 13.42 18.24
CA LYS A 137 2.51 12.12 18.81
C LYS A 137 1.78 11.00 18.09
#